data_AF-A0A833MTI2-F1
#
_entry.id   AF-A0A833MTI2-F1
#
_cell.length_a   1.000
_cell.length_b   1.000
_cell.length_c   1.000
_cell.angle_alpha   90.00
_cell.angle_beta   90.00
_cell.angle_gamma   90.00
#
_symmetry.space_group_name_H-M   'P 1'
#
loop_
_entity.id
_entity.type
_entity.pdbx_description
1 polymer ?
#
loop_
_entity_poly.entity_id
_entity_poly.type
_entity_poly.pdbx_seq_one_letter_code
_entity_poly.pdbx_strand_id
1 'polypeptide(L)'
;MSKLDTKTRKLLTDPIQRRAWVKYQIHLQGRSMAQVAADAGVKRQCLYSTFLKSYPRMEKVIADAVGLTPAELWPERYDAVGLPCYRTGGSRKKPVTKQAKNNTGSTPRNVRKGRAA
;
A
#
# COMPACT_ATOMS: atom_id res chain seq x y z
N MET A 1 6.86 -13.19 11.78
CA MET A 1 7.32 -12.77 10.44
C MET A 1 8.24 -13.83 9.87
N SER A 2 7.78 -14.59 8.88
CA SER A 2 8.61 -15.55 8.16
C SER A 2 9.67 -14.78 7.37
N LYS A 3 10.95 -14.93 7.72
CA LYS A 3 12.06 -14.29 7.01
C LYS A 3 12.18 -14.94 5.62
N LEU A 4 12.02 -14.17 4.55
CA LEU A 4 12.30 -14.65 3.18
C LEU A 4 13.72 -15.23 3.08
N ASP A 5 13.86 -16.37 2.42
CA ASP A 5 15.17 -16.99 2.14
C ASP A 5 16.07 -16.06 1.31
N THR A 6 17.39 -16.17 1.50
CA THR A 6 18.39 -15.40 0.74
C THR A 6 18.25 -15.62 -0.77
N LYS A 7 17.94 -16.85 -1.19
CA LYS A 7 17.72 -17.19 -2.60
C LYS A 7 16.51 -16.47 -3.18
N THR A 8 15.40 -16.46 -2.44
CA THR A 8 14.15 -15.81 -2.85
C THR A 8 14.34 -14.30 -2.98
N ARG A 9 15.07 -13.67 -2.05
CA ARG A 9 15.40 -12.23 -2.16
C ARG A 9 16.17 -11.91 -3.43
N LYS A 10 17.17 -12.72 -3.79
CA LYS A 10 17.95 -12.52 -5.02
C LYS A 10 17.07 -12.62 -6.26
N LEU A 11 16.17 -13.59 -6.31
CA LEU A 11 15.20 -13.75 -7.40
C LEU A 11 14.27 -12.51 -7.50
N LEU A 12 13.83 -11.99 -6.36
CA LEU A 12 12.99 -10.80 -6.30
C LEU A 12 13.73 -9.52 -6.67
N THR A 13 15.07 -9.47 -6.70
CA THR A 13 15.80 -8.30 -7.20
C THR A 13 15.62 -8.14 -8.71
N ASP A 14 15.67 -9.24 -9.46
CA ASP A 14 15.57 -9.21 -10.92
C ASP A 14 14.11 -8.97 -11.38
N PRO A 15 13.81 -7.91 -12.16
CA PRO A 15 12.42 -7.54 -12.48
C PRO A 15 11.68 -8.58 -13.32
N ILE A 16 12.38 -9.27 -14.22
CA ILE A 16 11.80 -10.34 -15.05
C ILE A 16 11.45 -11.55 -14.20
N GLN A 17 12.39 -11.98 -13.33
CA GLN A 17 12.18 -13.13 -12.45
C GLN A 17 11.11 -12.82 -11.39
N ARG A 18 11.14 -11.64 -10.77
CA ARG A 18 10.10 -11.12 -9.87
C ARG A 18 8.72 -11.23 -10.51
N ARG A 19 8.56 -10.74 -11.75
CA ARG A 19 7.27 -10.80 -12.47
C ARG A 19 6.79 -12.23 -12.68
N ALA A 20 7.68 -13.16 -13.02
CA ALA A 20 7.33 -14.57 -13.18
C ALA A 20 6.93 -15.20 -11.83
N TRP A 21 7.70 -14.93 -10.79
CA TRP A 21 7.47 -15.42 -9.43
C TRP A 21 6.13 -14.95 -8.87
N VAL A 22 5.81 -13.65 -8.99
CA VAL A 22 4.50 -13.11 -8.55
C VAL A 22 3.34 -13.81 -9.22
N LYS A 23 3.41 -14.00 -10.55
CA LYS A 23 2.36 -14.71 -11.29
C LYS A 23 2.23 -16.14 -10.79
N TYR A 24 3.35 -16.83 -10.58
CA TYR A 24 3.38 -18.19 -10.08
C TYR A 24 2.76 -18.31 -8.68
N GLN A 25 3.10 -17.41 -7.76
CA GLN A 25 2.51 -17.40 -6.41
C GLN A 25 0.98 -17.22 -6.44
N ILE A 26 0.48 -16.30 -7.26
CA ILE A 26 -0.97 -16.09 -7.42
C ILE A 26 -1.63 -17.34 -8.00
N HIS A 27 -0.98 -18.02 -8.95
CA HIS A 27 -1.49 -19.27 -9.52
C HIS A 27 -1.48 -20.43 -8.52
N LEU A 28 -0.47 -20.52 -7.65
CA LEU A 28 -0.44 -21.51 -6.56
C LEU A 28 -1.62 -21.35 -5.60
N GLN A 29 -2.10 -20.13 -5.41
CA GLN A 29 -3.30 -19.85 -4.62
C GLN A 29 -4.62 -20.16 -5.37
N GLY A 30 -4.55 -20.71 -6.59
CA GLY A 30 -5.72 -20.97 -7.44
C GLY A 30 -6.36 -19.71 -8.01
N ARG A 31 -5.66 -18.56 -7.94
CA ARG A 31 -6.15 -17.27 -8.42
C ARG A 31 -5.49 -16.88 -9.73
N SER A 32 -6.07 -15.89 -10.40
CA SER A 32 -5.49 -15.21 -11.55
C SER A 32 -5.29 -13.72 -11.27
N MET A 33 -4.38 -13.09 -12.00
CA MET A 33 -4.19 -11.63 -11.91
C MET A 33 -5.48 -10.85 -12.25
N ALA A 34 -6.38 -11.43 -13.05
CA ALA A 34 -7.67 -10.83 -13.35
C ALA A 34 -8.62 -10.87 -12.14
N GLN A 35 -8.64 -11.99 -11.41
CA GLN A 35 -9.40 -12.11 -10.17
C GLN A 35 -8.88 -11.16 -9.09
N VAL A 36 -7.56 -11.07 -8.90
CA VAL A 36 -6.95 -10.11 -7.95
C VAL A 36 -7.34 -8.66 -8.31
N ALA A 37 -7.41 -8.34 -9.61
CA ALA A 37 -7.86 -7.02 -10.05
C ALA A 37 -9.35 -6.80 -9.79
N ALA A 38 -10.19 -7.82 -10.01
CA ALA A 38 -11.62 -7.78 -9.74
C ALA A 38 -11.91 -7.59 -8.24
N ASP A 39 -11.22 -8.34 -7.37
CA ASP A 39 -11.33 -8.24 -5.91
C ASP A 39 -10.96 -6.83 -5.43
N ALA A 40 -9.97 -6.20 -6.06
CA ALA A 40 -9.55 -4.84 -5.75
C ALA A 40 -10.38 -3.75 -6.47
N GLY A 41 -11.35 -4.11 -7.32
CA GLY A 41 -12.17 -3.17 -8.09
C GLY A 41 -11.39 -2.36 -9.13
N VAL A 42 -10.30 -2.90 -9.68
CA VAL A 42 -9.43 -2.22 -10.65
C VAL A 42 -9.33 -3.00 -11.97
N LYS A 43 -8.93 -2.31 -13.04
CA LYS A 43 -8.64 -2.97 -14.31
C LYS A 43 -7.37 -3.81 -14.19
N ARG A 44 -7.36 -5.03 -14.75
CA ARG A 44 -6.18 -5.91 -14.83
C ARG A 44 -4.92 -5.19 -15.30
N GLN A 45 -5.03 -4.31 -16.31
CA GLN A 45 -3.90 -3.56 -16.86
C GLN A 45 -3.21 -2.67 -15.82
N CYS A 46 -3.93 -2.18 -14.80
CA CYS A 46 -3.35 -1.41 -13.69
C CYS A 46 -2.35 -2.24 -12.90
N LEU A 47 -2.65 -3.52 -12.65
CA LEU A 47 -1.72 -4.44 -11.99
C LEU A 47 -0.51 -4.73 -12.88
N TYR A 48 -0.69 -4.94 -14.18
CA TYR A 48 0.46 -5.16 -15.08
C TYR A 48 1.38 -3.94 -15.22
N SER A 49 0.82 -2.74 -15.11
CA SER A 49 1.60 -1.50 -15.15
C SER A 49 2.61 -1.41 -13.99
N THR A 50 2.37 -2.10 -12.86
CA THR A 50 3.31 -2.14 -11.72
C THR A 50 4.67 -2.72 -12.08
N PHE A 51 4.71 -3.71 -12.98
CA PHE A 51 5.96 -4.32 -13.41
C PHE A 51 6.78 -3.39 -14.31
N LEU A 52 6.13 -2.42 -14.96
CA LEU A 52 6.76 -1.46 -15.85
C LEU A 52 7.22 -0.20 -15.12
N LYS A 53 6.41 0.32 -14.20
CA LYS A 53 6.67 1.57 -13.47
C LYS A 53 6.27 1.48 -12.00
N SER A 54 6.86 2.34 -11.17
CA SER A 54 6.50 2.45 -9.76
C SER A 54 5.03 2.86 -9.62
N TYR A 55 4.24 2.02 -8.98
CA TYR A 55 2.83 2.30 -8.74
C TYR A 55 2.41 1.81 -7.34
N PRO A 56 2.72 2.59 -6.28
CA PRO A 56 2.63 2.13 -4.90
C PRO A 56 1.27 1.61 -4.48
N ARG A 57 0.18 2.19 -5.00
CA ARG A 57 -1.18 1.73 -4.68
C ARG A 57 -1.45 0.32 -5.20
N MET A 58 -1.01 0.00 -6.41
CA MET A 58 -1.24 -1.31 -7.03
C MET A 58 -0.19 -2.33 -6.58
N GLU A 59 1.03 -1.89 -6.29
CA GLU A 59 2.07 -2.71 -5.67
C GLU A 59 1.60 -3.28 -4.33
N LYS A 60 0.91 -2.47 -3.50
CA LYS A 60 0.25 -2.94 -2.28
C LYS A 60 -0.75 -4.06 -2.54
N VAL A 61 -1.66 -3.89 -3.50
CA VAL A 61 -2.66 -4.92 -3.83
C VAL A 61 -2.01 -6.25 -4.21
N ILE A 62 -0.93 -6.21 -5.01
CA ILE A 62 -0.20 -7.42 -5.41
C ILE A 62 0.54 -8.04 -4.22
N ALA A 63 1.18 -7.21 -3.39
CA ALA A 63 1.90 -7.66 -2.21
C ALA A 63 0.93 -8.34 -1.22
N ASP A 64 -0.22 -7.72 -0.97
CA ASP A 64 -1.29 -8.25 -0.12
C ASP A 64 -1.83 -9.59 -0.67
N ALA A 65 -1.99 -9.72 -2.00
CA ALA A 65 -2.41 -10.97 -2.63
C ALA A 65 -1.42 -12.11 -2.40
N VAL A 66 -0.11 -11.82 -2.44
CA VAL A 66 0.95 -12.82 -2.20
C VAL A 66 1.24 -13.01 -0.69
N GLY A 67 0.70 -12.14 0.17
CA GLY A 67 0.95 -12.16 1.61
C GLY A 67 2.32 -11.62 2.02
N LEU A 68 2.91 -10.75 1.20
CA LEU A 68 4.18 -10.06 1.47
C LEU A 68 3.97 -8.56 1.62
N THR A 69 4.99 -7.87 2.11
CA THR A 69 5.01 -6.40 2.07
C THR A 69 5.50 -5.90 0.70
N PRO A 70 5.08 -4.69 0.26
CA PRO A 70 5.61 -4.08 -0.96
C PRO A 70 7.13 -3.91 -0.93
N ALA A 71 7.71 -3.70 0.25
CA ALA A 71 9.14 -3.52 0.42
C ALA A 71 9.92 -4.82 0.22
N GLU A 72 9.36 -5.95 0.62
CA GLU A 72 9.94 -7.26 0.35
C GLU A 72 9.84 -7.64 -1.13
N LEU A 73 8.73 -7.26 -1.78
CA LEU A 73 8.49 -7.62 -3.18
C LEU A 73 9.24 -6.71 -4.17
N TRP A 74 9.41 -5.43 -3.83
CA TRP A 74 10.20 -4.45 -4.60
C TRP A 74 11.26 -3.78 -3.73
N PRO A 75 12.34 -4.50 -3.37
CA PRO A 75 13.38 -3.95 -2.49
C PRO A 75 14.06 -2.71 -3.07
N GLU A 76 14.11 -2.57 -4.39
CA GLU A 76 14.70 -1.41 -5.07
C GLU A 76 13.81 -0.15 -5.02
N ARG A 77 12.51 -0.31 -4.72
CA ARG A 77 11.52 0.78 -4.79
C ARG A 77 11.07 1.28 -3.42
N TYR A 78 11.48 0.61 -2.35
CA TYR A 78 11.04 0.93 -1.00
C TYR A 78 12.23 0.99 -0.05
N ASP A 79 12.22 1.98 0.83
CA ASP A 79 13.25 2.10 1.87
C ASP A 79 13.01 1.10 3.01
N ALA A 80 13.97 0.96 3.92
CA ALA A 80 13.86 0.09 5.10
C ALA A 80 12.64 0.39 6.00
N VAL A 81 12.06 1.59 5.88
CA VAL A 81 10.86 2.04 6.59
C VAL A 81 9.56 1.59 5.88
N GLY A 82 9.66 0.96 4.70
CA GLY A 82 8.52 0.48 3.92
C GLY A 82 7.80 1.57 3.11
N LEU A 83 8.46 2.72 2.90
CA LEU A 83 7.94 3.84 2.12
C LEU A 83 8.45 3.78 0.68
N PRO A 84 7.63 4.10 -0.33
CA PRO A 84 8.09 4.15 -1.72
C PRO A 84 9.11 5.25 -1.94
N CYS A 85 10.25 4.93 -2.56
CA CYS A 85 11.22 5.91 -3.00
C CYS A 85 10.75 6.53 -4.33
N TYR A 86 10.12 7.70 -4.26
CA TYR A 86 9.80 8.49 -5.45
C TYR A 86 11.11 9.06 -5.99
N ARG A 87 11.53 8.66 -7.20
CA ARG A 87 12.71 9.24 -7.84
C ARG A 87 12.46 10.74 -8.10
N THR A 88 13.06 11.56 -7.24
CA THR A 88 13.44 12.96 -7.47
C THR A 88 12.29 13.99 -7.50
N GLY A 89 12.29 14.88 -6.50
CA GLY A 89 11.60 16.19 -6.54
C GLY A 89 10.20 16.28 -5.91
N GLY A 90 9.52 15.16 -5.65
CA GLY A 90 8.24 15.16 -4.95
C GLY A 90 8.44 15.34 -3.45
N SER A 91 8.32 16.57 -2.96
CA SER A 91 8.30 16.87 -1.52
C SER A 91 7.50 15.84 -0.73
N ARG A 92 8.12 15.29 0.33
CA ARG A 92 7.50 14.40 1.31
C ARG A 92 6.14 14.99 1.71
N LYS A 93 5.01 14.42 1.28
CA LYS A 93 3.77 14.64 2.01
C LYS A 93 3.93 13.88 3.31
N LYS A 94 4.31 14.59 4.37
CA LYS A 94 4.37 14.04 5.73
C LYS A 94 3.10 13.21 5.95
N PRO A 95 3.20 12.00 6.55
CA PRO A 95 2.00 11.26 6.90
C PRO A 95 1.11 12.21 7.69
N VAL A 96 -0.15 12.30 7.30
CA VAL A 96 -1.17 13.01 8.06
C VAL A 96 -1.39 12.17 9.33
N THR A 97 -0.47 12.29 10.29
CA THR A 97 -0.76 11.99 11.68
C THR A 97 -1.72 13.07 12.12
N LYS A 98 -3.02 12.85 11.93
CA LYS A 98 -4.02 13.54 12.73
C LYS A 98 -3.78 13.10 14.16
N GLN A 99 -2.90 13.80 14.90
CA GLN A 99 -3.05 13.84 16.35
C GLN A 99 -4.40 14.50 16.56
N ALA A 100 -5.41 13.68 16.88
CA ALA A 100 -6.67 14.17 17.39
C ALA A 100 -6.33 15.04 18.59
N LYS A 101 -6.50 16.35 18.45
CA LYS A 101 -6.49 17.25 19.60
C LYS A 101 -7.87 17.08 20.21
N ASN A 102 -7.98 16.23 21.21
CA ASN A 102 -9.14 16.12 22.07
C ASN A 102 -9.15 17.36 22.98
N ASN A 103 -9.46 18.52 22.40
CA ASN A 103 -9.87 19.72 23.11
C ASN A 103 -11.37 19.93 22.90
N THR A 104 -12.15 18.90 23.23
CA THR A 104 -13.58 19.06 23.53
C THR A 104 -13.70 19.72 24.90
N GLY A 105 -13.30 21.00 24.97
CA GLY A 105 -13.77 21.88 26.02
C GLY A 105 -15.26 22.06 25.79
N SER A 106 -16.08 21.45 26.64
CA SER A 106 -17.52 21.62 26.67
C SER A 106 -17.83 23.10 26.95
N THR A 107 -18.09 23.90 25.91
CA THR A 107 -18.67 25.23 26.09
C THR A 107 -20.17 25.03 26.31
N PRO A 108 -20.73 25.39 27.49
CA PRO A 108 -22.17 25.30 27.67
C PRO A 108 -22.86 26.26 26.69
N ARG A 109 -23.83 25.74 25.94
CA ARG A 109 -24.76 26.52 25.13
C ARG A 109 -25.46 27.52 26.06
N ASN A 110 -25.34 28.81 25.78
CA ASN A 110 -25.93 29.87 26.57
C ASN A 110 -27.46 29.76 26.54
N VAL A 111 -28.07 29.21 27.60
CA VAL A 111 -29.53 29.21 27.81
C VAL A 111 -29.90 30.54 28.43
N ARG A 112 -30.36 31.50 27.62
CA ARG A 112 -31.06 32.67 28.15
C ARG A 112 -32.48 32.25 28.53
N LYS A 113 -32.69 32.07 29.84
CA LYS A 113 -34.01 32.07 30.51
C LYS A 113 -34.80 33.31 30.06
N GLY A 114 -36.09 33.11 29.80
CA GLY A 114 -36.98 34.12 29.23
C GLY A 114 -37.24 35.34 30.10
N ARG A 115 -38.02 36.27 29.55
CA ARG A 115 -38.74 37.28 30.33
C ARG A 115 -40.08 37.55 29.65
N ALA A 116 -41.13 37.34 30.43
CA ALA A 116 -42.51 37.69 30.14
C ALA A 116 -42.69 39.22 30.03
N ALA A 117 -43.60 39.64 29.15
CA ALA A 117 -44.52 40.77 29.30
C ALA A 117 -45.59 40.65 28.21
#